data_AF-A0A350DD27-F1
#
_entry.id   AF-A0A350DD27-F1
#
_cell.length_a   1.000
_cell.length_b   1.000
_cell.length_c   1.000
_cell.angle_alpha   90.00
_cell.angle_beta   90.00
_cell.angle_gamma   90.00
#
_symmetry.space_group_name_H-M   'P 1'
#
loop_
_entity.id
_entity.type
_entity.pdbx_description
1 polymer ?
#
loop_
_entity_poly.entity_id
_entity_poly.type
_entity_poly.pdbx_seq_one_letter_code
_entity_poly.pdbx_strand_id
1 'polypeptide(L)' 'MSQKSLVDEMHQVQLAIELIELGARLQVLETETELSRTRLIKLYKEVRGMSPPKGMLP' A
#
# COMPACT_ATOMS: atom_id res chain seq x y z
N MET A 1 -14.65 -6.75 -18.79
CA MET A 1 -13.81 -6.52 -17.60
C MET A 1 -12.65 -7.49 -17.69
N SER A 2 -11.46 -7.03 -18.04
CA SER A 2 -10.29 -7.92 -18.11
C SER A 2 -10.07 -8.53 -16.74
N GLN A 3 -9.86 -9.84 -16.69
CA GLN A 3 -9.45 -10.49 -15.45
C GLN A 3 -8.12 -9.85 -15.04
N LYS A 4 -8.13 -9.05 -13.96
CA LYS A 4 -6.88 -8.58 -13.34
C LYS A 4 -6.06 -9.83 -13.04
N SER A 5 -4.85 -9.91 -13.59
CA SER A 5 -3.97 -11.06 -13.40
C SER A 5 -3.66 -11.17 -11.91
N LEU A 6 -3.79 -12.37 -11.35
CA LEU A 6 -3.37 -12.64 -9.96
C LEU A 6 -1.91 -12.23 -9.73
N VAL A 7 -1.07 -12.42 -10.74
CA VAL A 7 0.35 -12.05 -10.70
C VAL A 7 0.51 -10.53 -10.55
N ASP A 8 -0.28 -9.74 -11.28
CA ASP A 8 -0.22 -8.28 -11.18
C ASP A 8 -0.68 -7.82 -9.78
N GLU A 9 -1.72 -8.44 -9.24
CA GLU A 9 -2.17 -8.15 -7.88
C GLU A 9 -1.10 -8.46 -6.83
N MET A 10 -0.37 -9.57 -6.99
CA MET A 10 0.77 -9.91 -6.13
C MET A 10 1.90 -8.88 -6.24
N HIS A 11 2.22 -8.42 -7.46
CA HIS A 11 3.21 -7.36 -7.66
C HIS A 11 2.82 -6.06 -6.96
N GLN A 12 1.54 -5.67 -7.01
CA GLN A 12 1.04 -4.47 -6.32
C GLN A 12 1.18 -4.58 -4.81
N VAL A 13 0.91 -5.76 -4.23
CA VAL A 13 1.12 -6.02 -2.80
C VAL A 13 2.60 -5.96 -2.44
N GLN A 14 3.46 -6.61 -3.23
CA GLN A 14 4.90 -6.63 -2.99
C GLN A 14 5.49 -5.21 -3.01
N LEU A 15 5.15 -4.42 -4.03
CA LEU A 15 5.56 -3.02 -4.13
C LEU A 15 5.10 -2.20 -2.91
N ALA A 16 3.85 -2.38 -2.47
CA ALA A 16 3.34 -1.68 -1.30
C ALA A 16 4.12 -2.04 -0.03
N ILE A 17 4.49 -3.31 0.18
CA ILE A 17 5.31 -3.76 1.31
C ILE A 17 6.67 -3.08 1.29
N GLU A 18 7.36 -3.11 0.15
CA GLU A 18 8.69 -2.51 0.00
C GLU A 18 8.67 -1.01 0.31
N LEU A 19 7.67 -0.29 -0.22
CA LEU A 19 7.49 1.14 0.07
C LEU A 19 7.22 1.39 1.56
N ILE A 20 6.40 0.56 2.22
CA ILE A 20 6.14 0.67 3.67
C ILE A 20 7.42 0.46 4.48
N GLU A 21 8.23 -0.53 4.11
CA GLU A 21 9.51 -0.82 4.78
C GLU A 21 10.50 0.34 4.63
N LEU A 22 10.52 0.99 3.47
CA LEU A 22 11.28 2.21 3.19
C LEU A 22 10.73 3.47 3.91
N GLY A 23 9.60 3.35 4.63
CA GLY A 23 9.01 4.45 5.38
C GLY A 23 8.11 5.37 4.54
N ALA A 24 7.60 4.90 3.40
CA ALA A 24 6.64 5.64 2.60
C ALA A 24 5.36 5.95 3.39
N ARG A 25 4.79 7.13 3.13
CA ARG A 25 3.51 7.54 3.72
C ARG A 25 2.34 6.89 2.97
N LEU A 26 1.19 6.77 3.63
CA LEU A 26 -0.02 6.18 3.03
C LEU A 26 -0.41 6.83 1.69
N GLN A 27 -0.26 8.15 1.57
CA GLN A 27 -0.55 8.87 0.33
C GLN A 27 0.35 8.46 -0.83
N VAL A 28 1.62 8.16 -0.55
CA VAL A 28 2.55 7.64 -1.58
C VAL A 28 2.11 6.25 -2.02
N LEU A 29 1.68 5.40 -1.09
CA LEU A 29 1.16 4.07 -1.44
C LEU A 29 -0.11 4.16 -2.29
N GLU A 30 -0.97 5.16 -2.04
CA GLU A 30 -2.19 5.42 -2.82
C GLU A 30 -1.89 5.93 -4.24
N THR A 31 -0.74 6.59 -4.47
CA THR A 31 -0.33 7.06 -5.81
C THR A 31 0.48 6.03 -6.59
N GLU A 32 1.34 5.26 -5.91
CA GLU A 32 2.25 4.31 -6.55
C GLU A 32 1.65 2.90 -6.73
N THR A 33 0.48 2.62 -6.14
CA THR A 33 -0.16 1.30 -6.23
C THR A 33 -1.63 1.39 -6.62
N GLU A 34 -2.16 0.32 -7.21
CA GLU A 34 -3.58 0.19 -7.52
C GLU A 34 -4.40 -0.40 -6.35
N LEU A 35 -3.81 -0.54 -5.17
CA LEU A 35 -4.47 -1.15 -4.03
C LEU A 35 -5.48 -0.18 -3.42
N SER A 36 -6.62 -0.72 -2.97
CA SER A 36 -7.59 0.10 -2.26
C SER A 36 -7.00 0.63 -0.95
N ARG A 37 -7.39 1.85 -0.59
CA ARG A 37 -7.00 2.50 0.67
C ARG A 37 -7.17 1.59 1.89
N THR A 38 -8.28 0.87 1.97
CA THR A 38 -8.55 -0.07 3.07
C THR A 38 -7.51 -1.20 3.13
N ARG A 39 -7.08 -1.72 1.98
CA ARG A 39 -6.04 -2.77 1.90
C ARG A 39 -4.68 -2.21 2.31
N LEU A 40 -4.33 -1.01 1.84
CA LEU A 40 -3.09 -0.33 2.21
C LEU A 40 -3.00 -0.07 3.73
N ILE A 41 -4.09 0.36 4.37
CA ILE A 41 -4.12 0.57 5.83
C ILE A 41 -3.90 -0.75 6.59
N LYS A 42 -4.48 -1.86 6.13
CA LYS A 42 -4.26 -3.19 6.75
C LYS A 42 -2.83 -3.65 6.58
N LEU A 43 -2.30 -3.58 5.36
CA LEU A 43 -0.94 -3.97 5.02
C LEU A 43 0.09 -3.16 5.82
N TYR A 44 -0.11 -1.84 5.95
CA TYR A 44 0.74 -0.97 6.77
C TYR A 44 0.77 -1.42 8.24
N LYS A 45 -0.40 -1.78 8.80
CA LYS A 45 -0.49 -2.29 10.18
C LYS A 45 0.21 -3.63 10.34
N GLU A 46 0.07 -4.53 9.36
CA GLU A 46 0.71 -5.84 9.36
C GLU A 46 2.23 -5.71 9.31
N VAL A 47 2.77 -4.81 8.48
CA VAL A 47 4.22 -4.62 8.31
C VAL A 47 4.84 -3.80 9.45
N ARG A 48 4.21 -2.71 9.88
CA ARG A 48 4.79 -1.75 10.85
C ARG A 48 4.26 -1.91 12.28
N GLY A 49 3.26 -2.75 12.50
CA GLY A 49 2.62 -2.94 13.82
C GLY A 49 1.80 -1.74 14.32
N MET A 50 1.64 -0.69 13.51
CA MET A 50 0.93 0.53 13.88
C MET A 50 0.11 1.08 12.71
N SER A 51 -0.88 1.92 13.01
CA SER A 51 -1.62 2.61 11.95
C SER A 51 -0.73 3.63 11.23
N PRO A 52 -0.88 3.81 9.90
CA PRO A 52 -0.18 4.87 9.19
C PRO A 52 -0.48 6.24 9.81
N PRO A 53 0.50 7.14 9.90
CA PRO A 53 0.34 8.44 10.52
C PRO A 53 -0.73 9.27 9.78
N LYS A 54 -1.65 9.85 10.55
CA LYS A 54 -2.70 10.73 10.02
C LYS A 54 -2.09 12.12 9.78
N GLY A 55 -1.52 12.32 8.60
CA GLY A 55 -1.05 13.63 8.15
C GLY A 55 -1.24 13.73 6.65
N MET A 56 -1.91 14.78 6.20
CA MET A 56 -1.86 15.19 4.80
C MET A 56 -0.44 15.74 4.57
N LEU A 57 0.29 15.25 3.57
CA LEU A 57 1.40 16.01 2.97
C LEU A 57 0.92 17.47 2.74
N PRO A 58 1.74 18.48 3.10
CA PRO A 58 1.40 19.88 2.87
C PRO A 58 1.18 20.19 1.38
#